data_AF-A0A3C0FW87-F1
#
_entry.id   AF-A0A3C0FW87-F1
#
_cell.length_a   1.000
_cell.length_b   1.000
_cell.length_c   1.000
_cell.angle_alpha   90.00
_cell.angle_beta   90.00
_cell.angle_gamma   90.00
#
_symmetry.space_group_name_H-M   'P 1'
#
loop_
_entity.id
_entity.type
_entity.pdbx_description
1 polymer ?
#
loop_
_entity_poly.entity_id
_entity_poly.type
_entity_poly.pdbx_seq_one_letter_code
_entity_poly.pdbx_strand_id
1 'polypeptide(L)'
;DAMVCISNCDKITPGMLMAAMRLNVPCVFVSGGPMEAGKVTIEGKEHHLDLVDAMVQAADPNISDEQVTEVERSACPTCGSCSGMFTANSMNCLAEALGLALPGNGSVLATHAARKELFLEAARTSVKLARRYYEEEDIGATPRGIATFDAFENAMALDIAMGGSTNTVLHLLAIAKEAEVDFTMTDMDRLSRKIPYLSKVAPNHPMFHMEDVHRAGGIMRILGELDRAGLLHTDVSTVHSKTMADALEKWDIKRTTNEAVHKFFRAMPGGVPSQTAFSQERYWDDLDLDEKEGCIRDVAHAYSQDGGLAVLFGNLAANGCVVKTGGVDESILKFTGPAVICESQDEAVAKVLGGEVKEGDVVVIRYEGPKGGPGMQEMLYPTSYLKSMGLGKACALITDGRFSGGTSGLSIGHVSPEAAAGGDIALIEPGDMIEIDIPNRSIKIAVDDAVLAARRQAMEAKGPEAWRPAKPRKRKVSTALRAYAAMATSADQGAVRDVTQVEF
;
A
#
# COMPACT_ATOMS: atom_id res chain seq x y z
N ASP A 1 11.39 28.93 -4.22
CA ASP A 1 10.04 29.48 -4.44
C ASP A 1 8.97 28.41 -4.55
N ALA A 2 9.07 27.44 -5.46
CA ALA A 2 8.19 26.27 -5.49
C ALA A 2 8.94 24.99 -5.88
N MET A 3 8.35 23.84 -5.58
CA MET A 3 8.89 22.51 -5.88
C MET A 3 8.00 21.74 -6.88
N VAL A 4 8.62 21.07 -7.84
CA VAL A 4 7.98 20.02 -8.63
C VAL A 4 8.56 18.69 -8.18
N CYS A 5 7.76 17.87 -7.52
CA CYS A 5 8.18 16.58 -6.97
C CYS A 5 7.93 15.49 -8.00
N ILE A 6 9.00 15.05 -8.68
CA ILE A 6 8.94 13.98 -9.68
C ILE A 6 9.23 12.64 -9.02
N SER A 7 8.19 11.88 -8.70
CA SER A 7 8.30 10.57 -8.04
C SER A 7 7.91 9.43 -8.98
N ASN A 8 8.08 8.17 -8.55
CA ASN A 8 7.35 7.06 -9.18
C ASN A 8 7.39 5.79 -8.32
N CYS A 9 8.60 5.28 -8.08
CA CYS A 9 8.81 4.00 -7.41
C CYS A 9 8.47 4.10 -5.92
N ASP A 10 8.05 2.97 -5.34
CA ASP A 10 7.50 2.77 -4.00
C ASP A 10 7.84 3.84 -2.96
N LYS A 11 9.13 3.95 -2.58
CA LYS A 11 9.55 4.75 -1.43
C LYS A 11 9.91 6.20 -1.80
N ILE A 12 9.94 6.53 -3.10
CA ILE A 12 10.27 7.86 -3.61
C ILE A 12 9.13 8.83 -3.31
N THR A 13 7.89 8.45 -3.64
CA THR A 13 6.69 9.29 -3.41
C THR A 13 6.52 9.68 -1.94
N PRO A 14 6.48 8.75 -0.96
CA PRO A 14 6.39 9.12 0.45
C PRO A 14 7.61 9.90 0.95
N GLY A 15 8.82 9.56 0.51
CA GLY A 15 10.02 10.32 0.88
C GLY A 15 9.97 11.78 0.42
N MET A 16 9.48 12.04 -0.79
CA MET A 16 9.26 13.40 -1.31
C MET A 16 8.09 14.10 -0.61
N LEU A 17 7.01 13.39 -0.28
CA LEU A 17 5.89 13.95 0.50
C LEU A 17 6.34 14.40 1.89
N MET A 18 7.08 13.56 2.62
CA MET A 18 7.69 13.91 3.90
C MET A 18 8.57 15.17 3.78
N ALA A 19 9.41 15.25 2.74
CA ALA A 19 10.25 16.43 2.51
C ALA A 19 9.43 17.69 2.20
N ALA A 20 8.39 17.57 1.37
CA ALA A 20 7.49 18.68 1.04
C ALA A 20 6.76 19.20 2.28
N MET A 21 6.28 18.30 3.15
CA MET A 21 5.65 18.68 4.41
C MET A 21 6.62 19.40 5.36
N ARG A 22 7.85 18.91 5.50
CA ARG A 22 8.89 19.56 6.33
C ARG A 22 9.26 20.96 5.85
N LEU A 23 9.46 21.10 4.54
CA LEU A 23 9.87 22.38 3.93
C LEU A 23 8.72 23.38 3.88
N ASN A 24 7.50 22.87 3.71
CA ASN A 24 6.26 23.63 3.58
C ASN A 24 6.31 24.79 2.56
N VAL A 25 7.00 24.55 1.44
CA VAL A 25 7.07 25.48 0.30
C VAL A 25 6.08 25.00 -0.77
N PRO A 26 5.39 25.91 -1.51
CA PRO A 26 4.44 25.52 -2.54
C PRO A 26 4.97 24.40 -3.45
N CYS A 27 4.20 23.32 -3.61
CA CYS A 27 4.65 22.16 -4.35
C CYS A 27 3.53 21.46 -5.11
N VAL A 28 3.92 20.74 -6.16
CA VAL A 28 3.04 19.84 -6.92
C VAL A 28 3.76 18.54 -7.21
N PHE A 29 3.05 17.43 -7.06
CA PHE A 29 3.55 16.10 -7.35
C PHE A 29 3.14 15.68 -8.76
N VAL A 30 4.10 15.06 -9.45
CA VAL A 30 3.87 14.39 -10.73
C VAL A 30 4.67 13.11 -10.79
N SER A 31 3.98 11.98 -10.94
CA SER A 31 4.61 10.68 -11.02
C SER A 31 5.03 10.35 -12.46
N GLY A 32 6.01 9.46 -12.61
CA GLY A 32 6.35 8.86 -13.91
C GLY A 32 5.19 8.05 -14.52
N GLY A 33 4.30 7.52 -13.69
CA GLY A 33 3.15 6.69 -14.08
C GLY A 33 3.44 5.18 -14.00
N PRO A 34 2.38 4.35 -13.93
CA PRO A 34 2.46 2.91 -14.03
C PRO A 34 2.97 2.46 -15.41
N MET A 35 3.66 1.32 -15.42
CA MET A 35 3.92 0.56 -16.64
C MET A 35 2.62 -0.07 -17.17
N GLU A 36 2.65 -0.48 -18.43
CA GLU A 36 1.55 -1.26 -19.03
C GLU A 36 1.52 -2.67 -18.43
N ALA A 37 0.33 -3.26 -18.32
CA ALA A 37 0.22 -4.64 -17.85
C ALA A 37 0.85 -5.61 -18.86
N GLY A 38 1.55 -6.64 -18.35
CA GLY A 38 2.05 -7.73 -19.18
C GLY A 38 0.90 -8.57 -19.74
N LYS A 39 1.05 -9.14 -20.94
CA LYS A 39 0.05 -10.04 -21.53
C LYS A 39 0.75 -11.24 -22.18
N VAL A 40 0.28 -12.44 -21.89
CA VAL A 40 0.74 -13.69 -22.54
C VAL A 40 -0.45 -14.51 -23.00
N THR A 41 -0.27 -15.33 -24.03
CA THR A 41 -1.30 -16.27 -24.47
C THR A 41 -0.85 -17.70 -24.16
N ILE A 42 -1.44 -18.29 -23.13
CA ILE A 42 -1.16 -19.68 -22.72
C ILE A 42 -2.39 -20.51 -23.08
N GLU A 43 -2.21 -21.62 -23.81
CA GLU A 43 -3.29 -22.50 -24.26
C GLU A 43 -4.44 -21.78 -25.01
N GLY A 44 -4.12 -20.69 -25.70
CA GLY A 44 -5.08 -19.89 -26.46
C GLY A 44 -5.94 -18.93 -25.61
N LYS A 45 -5.62 -18.76 -24.32
CA LYS A 45 -6.23 -17.75 -23.45
C LYS A 45 -5.24 -16.64 -23.14
N GLU A 46 -5.71 -15.39 -23.21
CA GLU A 46 -4.92 -14.24 -22.79
C GLU A 46 -4.91 -14.16 -21.26
N HIS A 47 -3.72 -14.05 -20.69
CA HIS A 47 -3.49 -13.82 -19.27
C HIS A 47 -2.82 -12.46 -19.11
N HIS A 48 -3.36 -11.64 -18.22
CA HIS A 48 -2.72 -10.39 -17.82
C HIS A 48 -1.77 -10.70 -16.68
N LEU A 49 -0.60 -10.09 -16.72
CA LEU A 49 0.51 -10.40 -15.83
C LEU A 49 1.01 -9.15 -15.14
N ASP A 50 1.45 -9.36 -13.90
CA ASP A 50 2.36 -8.48 -13.19
C ASP A 50 3.63 -9.22 -12.72
N LEU A 51 4.53 -8.50 -12.06
CA LEU A 51 5.82 -9.04 -11.59
C LEU A 51 5.65 -10.17 -10.55
N VAL A 52 4.55 -10.19 -9.80
CA VAL A 52 4.29 -11.18 -8.76
C VAL A 52 3.87 -12.50 -9.39
N ASP A 53 3.14 -12.46 -10.51
CA ASP A 53 2.78 -13.68 -11.26
C ASP A 53 4.02 -14.46 -11.69
N ALA A 54 5.05 -13.78 -12.21
CA ALA A 54 6.32 -14.41 -12.58
C ALA A 54 6.97 -15.12 -11.39
N MET A 55 6.93 -14.52 -10.20
CA MET A 55 7.52 -15.09 -8.99
C MET A 55 6.74 -16.27 -8.43
N VAL A 56 5.41 -16.21 -8.46
CA VAL A 56 4.54 -17.30 -7.98
C VAL A 56 4.66 -18.50 -8.90
N GLN A 57 4.64 -18.27 -10.22
CA GLN A 57 4.73 -19.33 -11.21
C GLN A 57 6.09 -20.03 -11.22
N ALA A 58 7.18 -19.28 -11.01
CA ALA A 58 8.53 -19.85 -10.93
C ALA A 58 8.74 -20.83 -9.75
N ALA A 59 7.84 -20.83 -8.75
CA ALA A 59 7.89 -21.73 -7.60
C ALA A 59 6.78 -22.79 -7.61
N ASP A 60 5.92 -22.79 -8.63
CA ASP A 60 4.88 -23.81 -8.80
C ASP A 60 5.46 -25.04 -9.51
N PRO A 61 5.47 -26.23 -8.86
CA PRO A 61 6.02 -27.44 -9.47
C PRO A 61 5.25 -27.94 -10.71
N ASN A 62 4.07 -27.37 -11.00
CA ASN A 62 3.23 -27.75 -12.13
C ASN A 62 3.48 -26.89 -13.39
N ILE A 63 4.35 -25.88 -13.33
CA ILE A 63 4.63 -24.96 -14.45
C ILE A 63 6.01 -25.27 -15.02
N SER A 64 6.14 -25.33 -16.35
CA SER A 64 7.42 -25.64 -17.01
C SER A 64 8.37 -24.45 -17.05
N ASP A 65 9.69 -24.72 -17.10
CA ASP A 65 10.72 -23.67 -17.21
C ASP A 65 10.52 -22.77 -18.45
N GLU A 66 10.01 -23.33 -19.55
CA GLU A 66 9.68 -22.57 -20.76
C GLU A 66 8.53 -21.59 -20.52
N GLN A 67 7.47 -22.03 -19.82
CA GLN A 67 6.34 -21.16 -19.47
C GLN A 67 6.79 -20.04 -18.52
N VAL A 68 7.63 -20.37 -17.52
CA VAL A 68 8.21 -19.38 -16.61
C VAL A 68 9.03 -18.33 -17.39
N THR A 69 9.83 -18.77 -18.37
CA THR A 69 10.63 -17.87 -19.21
C THR A 69 9.77 -16.91 -20.04
N GLU A 70 8.64 -17.39 -20.57
CA GLU A 70 7.70 -16.56 -21.33
C GLU A 70 7.04 -15.49 -20.45
N VAL A 71 6.62 -15.89 -19.25
CA VAL A 71 6.01 -15.00 -18.25
C VAL A 71 7.02 -13.95 -17.77
N GLU A 72 8.26 -14.35 -17.45
CA GLU A 72 9.33 -13.43 -17.03
C GLU A 72 9.56 -12.32 -18.06
N ARG A 73 9.64 -12.68 -19.35
CA ARG A 73 9.87 -11.73 -20.45
C ARG A 73 8.71 -10.77 -20.67
N SER A 74 7.52 -11.12 -20.21
CA SER A 74 6.28 -10.40 -20.49
C SER A 74 5.75 -9.61 -19.30
N ALA A 75 6.15 -9.93 -18.07
CA ALA A 75 5.63 -9.34 -16.84
C ALA A 75 5.98 -7.85 -16.65
N CYS A 76 7.06 -7.36 -17.26
CA CYS A 76 7.51 -5.96 -17.18
C CYS A 76 7.73 -5.38 -18.59
N PRO A 77 6.66 -5.15 -19.37
CA PRO A 77 6.80 -4.84 -20.80
C PRO A 77 7.31 -3.42 -21.07
N THR A 78 7.06 -2.47 -20.16
CA THR A 78 7.36 -1.05 -20.40
C THR A 78 7.98 -0.33 -19.20
N CYS A 79 8.49 0.90 -19.40
CA CYS A 79 8.91 1.76 -18.31
C CYS A 79 7.72 2.20 -17.43
N GLY A 80 7.98 2.45 -16.14
CA GLY A 80 6.96 2.92 -15.19
C GLY A 80 7.13 2.27 -13.81
N SER A 81 6.25 2.61 -12.86
CA SER A 81 6.05 1.82 -11.65
C SER A 81 5.37 0.50 -12.00
N CYS A 82 5.22 -0.41 -11.05
CA CYS A 82 4.48 -1.67 -11.22
C CYS A 82 3.11 -1.46 -11.89
N SER A 83 2.54 -2.46 -12.58
CA SER A 83 1.26 -2.33 -13.32
C SER A 83 0.01 -2.43 -12.44
N GLY A 84 0.09 -3.13 -11.29
CA GLY A 84 -1.01 -3.33 -10.34
C GLY A 84 -1.06 -2.30 -9.19
N MET A 85 -2.03 -2.45 -8.28
CA MET A 85 -2.22 -1.61 -7.09
C MET A 85 -1.25 -1.98 -5.96
N PHE A 86 0.05 -1.83 -6.24
CA PHE A 86 1.16 -1.95 -5.29
C PHE A 86 1.50 -0.58 -4.67
N THR A 87 2.48 -0.53 -3.76
CA THR A 87 2.81 0.68 -2.99
C THR A 87 3.08 1.91 -3.85
N ALA A 88 3.86 1.78 -4.93
CA ALA A 88 4.12 2.87 -5.87
C ALA A 88 2.83 3.53 -6.38
N ASN A 89 1.93 2.72 -6.94
CA ASN A 89 0.69 3.23 -7.51
C ASN A 89 -0.26 3.70 -6.43
N SER A 90 -0.40 2.97 -5.32
CA SER A 90 -1.22 3.43 -4.19
C SER A 90 -0.76 4.81 -3.74
N MET A 91 0.52 5.02 -3.44
CA MET A 91 1.05 6.33 -3.02
C MET A 91 0.87 7.43 -4.09
N ASN A 92 1.01 7.10 -5.38
CA ASN A 92 0.75 8.07 -6.45
C ASN A 92 -0.73 8.46 -6.54
N CYS A 93 -1.66 7.52 -6.27
CA CYS A 93 -3.09 7.79 -6.17
C CYS A 93 -3.42 8.62 -4.93
N LEU A 94 -2.80 8.32 -3.78
CA LEU A 94 -2.98 9.09 -2.54
C LEU A 94 -2.49 10.53 -2.66
N ALA A 95 -1.49 10.80 -3.49
CA ALA A 95 -1.07 12.18 -3.77
C ALA A 95 -2.18 13.01 -4.46
N GLU A 96 -3.08 12.38 -5.24
CA GLU A 96 -4.27 13.05 -5.80
C GLU A 96 -5.30 13.34 -4.71
N ALA A 97 -5.61 12.36 -3.84
CA ALA A 97 -6.60 12.52 -2.77
C ALA A 97 -6.16 13.48 -1.66
N LEU A 98 -4.85 13.53 -1.35
CA LEU A 98 -4.25 14.58 -0.49
C LEU A 98 -4.34 15.97 -1.12
N GLY A 99 -4.70 16.08 -2.41
CA GLY A 99 -4.79 17.34 -3.14
C GLY A 99 -3.46 17.87 -3.65
N LEU A 100 -2.37 17.10 -3.59
CA LEU A 100 -1.01 17.55 -3.93
C LEU A 100 -0.57 17.21 -5.36
N ALA A 101 -1.34 16.40 -6.08
CA ALA A 101 -1.08 16.01 -7.46
C ALA A 101 -2.25 16.37 -8.39
N LEU A 102 -1.98 16.37 -9.70
CA LEU A 102 -3.00 16.59 -10.72
C LEU A 102 -3.81 15.31 -10.98
N PRO A 103 -5.07 15.42 -11.44
CA PRO A 103 -5.88 14.26 -11.78
C PRO A 103 -5.22 13.38 -12.84
N GLY A 104 -5.21 12.07 -12.60
CA GLY A 104 -4.53 11.09 -13.45
C GLY A 104 -3.06 10.86 -13.10
N ASN A 105 -2.52 11.55 -12.09
CA ASN A 105 -1.17 11.32 -11.57
C ASN A 105 -0.91 9.85 -11.23
N GLY A 106 -1.84 9.16 -10.58
CA GLY A 106 -1.72 7.76 -10.19
C GLY A 106 -2.02 6.75 -11.29
N SER A 107 -2.78 7.13 -12.33
CA SER A 107 -3.39 6.16 -13.25
C SER A 107 -2.93 6.25 -14.71
N VAL A 108 -2.51 7.41 -15.24
CA VAL A 108 -2.07 7.51 -16.65
C VAL A 108 -0.80 6.72 -16.89
N LEU A 109 -0.76 5.85 -17.90
CA LEU A 109 0.42 5.05 -18.19
C LEU A 109 1.67 5.90 -18.53
N ALA A 110 2.85 5.46 -18.10
CA ALA A 110 4.12 6.16 -18.32
C ALA A 110 4.46 6.31 -19.81
N THR A 111 4.03 5.35 -20.62
CA THR A 111 4.25 5.31 -22.07
C THR A 111 3.31 6.21 -22.85
N HIS A 112 2.17 6.62 -22.28
CA HIS A 112 1.18 7.40 -23.04
C HIS A 112 1.56 8.88 -23.11
N ALA A 113 1.37 9.51 -24.27
CA ALA A 113 1.65 10.94 -24.49
C ALA A 113 0.93 11.90 -23.51
N ALA A 114 -0.23 11.52 -22.96
CA ALA A 114 -0.96 12.31 -21.97
C ALA A 114 -0.15 12.51 -20.67
N ARG A 115 0.75 11.57 -20.35
CA ARG A 115 1.65 11.73 -19.20
C ARG A 115 2.62 12.91 -19.40
N LYS A 116 3.09 13.17 -20.63
CA LYS A 116 3.92 14.35 -20.92
C LYS A 116 3.18 15.64 -20.59
N GLU A 117 1.91 15.73 -20.97
CA GLU A 117 1.08 16.91 -20.67
C GLU A 117 0.87 17.10 -19.16
N LEU A 118 0.75 16.01 -18.38
CA LEU A 118 0.73 16.11 -16.91
C LEU A 118 2.01 16.74 -16.35
N PHE A 119 3.19 16.37 -16.86
CA PHE A 119 4.45 16.98 -16.44
C PHE A 119 4.49 18.49 -16.76
N LEU A 120 4.04 18.87 -17.96
CA LEU A 120 3.99 20.27 -18.36
C LEU A 120 2.99 21.07 -17.52
N GLU A 121 1.80 20.51 -17.24
CA GLU A 121 0.81 21.18 -16.41
C GLU A 121 1.23 21.25 -14.94
N ALA A 122 1.93 20.25 -14.42
CA ALA A 122 2.53 20.31 -13.09
C ALA A 122 3.54 21.47 -13.01
N ALA A 123 4.40 21.64 -14.01
CA ALA A 123 5.33 22.77 -14.07
C ALA A 123 4.61 24.13 -14.12
N ARG A 124 3.50 24.25 -14.86
CA ARG A 124 2.68 25.49 -14.85
C ARG A 124 2.00 25.70 -13.51
N THR A 125 1.51 24.63 -12.90
CA THR A 125 0.81 24.65 -11.61
C THR A 125 1.75 25.06 -10.48
N SER A 126 3.01 24.61 -10.47
CA SER A 126 3.98 25.03 -9.45
C SER A 126 4.23 26.54 -9.48
N VAL A 127 4.30 27.13 -10.67
CA VAL A 127 4.42 28.59 -10.83
C VAL A 127 3.14 29.30 -10.34
N LYS A 128 1.94 28.79 -10.67
CA LYS A 128 0.68 29.34 -10.17
C LYS A 128 0.61 29.30 -8.63
N LEU A 129 1.03 28.20 -8.01
CA LEU A 129 1.08 28.06 -6.55
C LEU A 129 2.10 29.00 -5.91
N ALA A 130 3.28 29.18 -6.53
CA ALA A 130 4.26 30.16 -6.07
C ALA A 130 3.67 31.57 -6.06
N ARG A 131 2.98 31.97 -7.14
CA ARG A 131 2.37 33.30 -7.24
C ARG A 131 1.24 33.48 -6.23
N ARG A 132 0.36 32.49 -6.06
CA ARG A 132 -0.65 32.51 -4.98
C ARG A 132 -0.01 32.75 -3.62
N TYR A 133 1.07 32.03 -3.31
CA TYR A 133 1.73 32.15 -2.01
C TYR A 133 2.45 33.50 -1.82
N TYR A 134 3.29 33.92 -2.77
CA TYR A 134 4.15 35.10 -2.60
C TYR A 134 3.53 36.43 -3.07
N GLU A 135 2.63 36.41 -4.05
CA GLU A 135 1.99 37.62 -4.60
C GLU A 135 0.60 37.86 -3.98
N GLU A 136 -0.15 36.79 -3.69
CA GLU A 136 -1.53 36.87 -3.17
C GLU A 136 -1.62 36.58 -1.66
N GLU A 137 -0.49 36.28 -1.01
CA GLU A 137 -0.40 35.94 0.43
C GLU A 137 -1.28 34.74 0.83
N ASP A 138 -1.56 33.83 -0.11
CA ASP A 138 -2.37 32.63 0.10
C ASP A 138 -1.54 31.51 0.76
N ILE A 139 -1.52 31.48 2.09
CA ILE A 139 -0.86 30.43 2.88
C ILE A 139 -1.41 29.02 2.57
N GLY A 140 -2.63 28.92 2.05
CA GLY A 140 -3.28 27.68 1.63
C GLY A 140 -2.66 27.06 0.38
N ALA A 141 -1.78 27.77 -0.33
CA ALA A 141 -1.06 27.23 -1.49
C ALA A 141 0.17 26.37 -1.12
N THR A 142 0.46 26.20 0.16
CA THR A 142 1.54 25.34 0.69
C THR A 142 1.06 23.90 0.90
N PRO A 143 1.96 22.90 0.92
CA PRO A 143 1.54 21.51 1.11
C PRO A 143 0.83 21.27 2.45
N ARG A 144 1.22 21.93 3.56
CA ARG A 144 0.49 21.82 4.83
C ARG A 144 -0.85 22.56 4.82
N GLY A 145 -0.98 23.62 4.02
CA GLY A 145 -2.25 24.31 3.81
C GLY A 145 -3.27 23.46 3.02
N ILE A 146 -2.77 22.58 2.14
CA ILE A 146 -3.60 21.68 1.33
C ILE A 146 -3.88 20.36 2.05
N ALA A 147 -2.84 19.68 2.54
CA ALA A 147 -2.93 18.38 3.19
C ALA A 147 -3.30 18.49 4.67
N THR A 148 -4.51 19.00 4.92
CA THR A 148 -5.13 19.09 6.25
C THR A 148 -5.58 17.71 6.75
N PHE A 149 -6.02 17.62 8.01
CA PHE A 149 -6.57 16.39 8.58
C PHE A 149 -7.67 15.76 7.69
N ASP A 150 -8.59 16.58 7.17
CA ASP A 150 -9.67 16.12 6.28
C ASP A 150 -9.12 15.59 4.95
N ALA A 151 -8.02 16.15 4.44
CA ALA A 151 -7.34 15.64 3.25
C ALA A 151 -6.66 14.29 3.52
N PHE A 152 -6.11 14.07 4.73
CA PHE A 152 -5.61 12.77 5.17
C PHE A 152 -6.74 11.74 5.30
N GLU A 153 -7.92 12.13 5.81
CA GLU A 153 -9.09 11.26 5.81
C GLU A 153 -9.52 10.88 4.39
N ASN A 154 -9.56 11.84 3.46
CA ASN A 154 -9.85 11.57 2.05
C ASN A 154 -8.85 10.61 1.41
N ALA A 155 -7.55 10.78 1.69
CA ALA A 155 -6.51 9.88 1.22
C ALA A 155 -6.70 8.47 1.78
N MET A 156 -6.90 8.33 3.09
CA MET A 156 -7.13 7.02 3.71
C MET A 156 -8.43 6.38 3.21
N ALA A 157 -9.50 7.15 3.00
CA ALA A 157 -10.75 6.66 2.43
C ALA A 157 -10.56 6.13 1.01
N LEU A 158 -9.83 6.87 0.15
CA LEU A 158 -9.45 6.36 -1.17
C LEU A 158 -8.69 5.03 -1.06
N ASP A 159 -7.71 4.95 -0.16
CA ASP A 159 -6.88 3.78 0.01
C ASP A 159 -7.65 2.53 0.42
N ILE A 160 -8.60 2.69 1.35
CA ILE A 160 -9.53 1.63 1.76
C ILE A 160 -10.43 1.23 0.59
N ALA A 161 -10.96 2.21 -0.16
CA ALA A 161 -11.88 1.99 -1.27
C ALA A 161 -11.23 1.27 -2.46
N MET A 162 -9.92 1.43 -2.67
CA MET A 162 -9.18 0.71 -3.69
C MET A 162 -8.41 -0.51 -3.15
N GLY A 163 -8.51 -0.78 -1.84
CA GLY A 163 -7.76 -1.86 -1.19
C GLY A 163 -6.27 -1.75 -1.51
N GLY A 164 -5.68 -0.59 -1.22
CA GLY A 164 -4.29 -0.28 -1.54
C GLY A 164 -3.26 -1.16 -0.82
N SER A 165 -1.98 -0.86 -1.03
CA SER A 165 -0.88 -1.54 -0.33
C SER A 165 -0.92 -1.26 1.16
N THR A 166 -0.75 -2.24 2.06
CA THR A 166 -0.70 -1.97 3.51
C THR A 166 0.44 -1.01 3.91
N ASN A 167 1.47 -0.85 3.07
CA ASN A 167 2.56 0.11 3.29
C ASN A 167 2.09 1.57 3.29
N THR A 168 0.97 1.90 2.64
CA THR A 168 0.40 3.25 2.65
C THR A 168 0.03 3.71 4.05
N VAL A 169 -0.41 2.81 4.93
CA VAL A 169 -0.67 3.11 6.34
C VAL A 169 0.59 3.67 6.99
N LEU A 170 1.71 2.96 6.87
CA LEU A 170 3.01 3.42 7.38
C LEU A 170 3.39 4.77 6.78
N HIS A 171 3.20 4.94 5.47
CA HIS A 171 3.58 6.15 4.76
C HIS A 171 2.71 7.36 5.12
N LEU A 172 1.39 7.20 5.22
CA LEU A 172 0.47 8.27 5.60
C LEU A 172 0.75 8.73 7.03
N LEU A 173 0.99 7.83 7.98
CA LEU A 173 1.40 8.18 9.34
C LEU A 173 2.70 8.98 9.36
N ALA A 174 3.70 8.56 8.57
CA ALA A 174 4.95 9.29 8.45
C ALA A 174 4.76 10.69 7.85
N ILE A 175 3.95 10.81 6.80
CA ILE A 175 3.69 12.10 6.14
C ILE A 175 2.88 13.02 7.08
N ALA A 176 1.89 12.48 7.82
CA ALA A 176 1.10 13.23 8.79
C ALA A 176 1.99 13.79 9.91
N LYS A 177 2.96 13.00 10.40
CA LYS A 177 3.93 13.46 11.40
C LYS A 177 4.74 14.65 10.89
N GLU A 178 5.22 14.60 9.66
CA GLU A 178 5.97 15.71 9.04
C GLU A 178 5.10 16.91 8.67
N ALA A 179 3.80 16.69 8.44
CA ALA A 179 2.80 17.72 8.21
C ALA A 179 2.34 18.39 9.51
N GLU A 180 2.72 17.84 10.67
CA GLU A 180 2.21 18.23 11.99
C GLU A 180 0.68 18.06 12.10
N VAL A 181 0.15 17.01 11.47
CA VAL A 181 -1.26 16.63 11.50
C VAL A 181 -1.43 15.44 12.45
N ASP A 182 -2.37 15.55 13.40
CA ASP A 182 -2.67 14.52 14.39
C ASP A 182 -3.55 13.40 13.80
N PHE A 183 -2.99 12.63 12.87
CA PHE A 183 -3.67 11.52 12.19
C PHE A 183 -3.06 10.17 12.61
N THR A 184 -3.88 9.25 13.08
CA THR A 184 -3.42 8.05 13.80
C THR A 184 -4.01 6.74 13.25
N MET A 185 -3.48 5.61 13.72
CA MET A 185 -4.06 4.27 13.45
C MET A 185 -5.53 4.14 13.87
N THR A 186 -5.96 4.88 14.90
CA THR A 186 -7.37 4.89 15.34
C THR A 186 -8.28 5.55 14.30
N ASP A 187 -7.80 6.60 13.63
CA ASP A 187 -8.55 7.25 12.54
C ASP A 187 -8.67 6.31 11.34
N MET A 188 -7.60 5.61 11.00
CA MET A 188 -7.59 4.61 9.94
C MET A 188 -8.56 3.46 10.23
N ASP A 189 -8.59 2.93 11.47
CA ASP A 189 -9.58 1.92 11.87
C ASP A 189 -11.02 2.45 11.73
N ARG A 190 -11.30 3.63 12.26
CA ARG A 190 -12.63 4.27 12.17
C ARG A 190 -13.11 4.39 10.72
N LEU A 191 -12.23 4.78 9.80
CA LEU A 191 -12.55 4.88 8.38
C LEU A 191 -12.73 3.49 7.75
N SER A 192 -11.85 2.53 8.06
CA SER A 192 -11.88 1.16 7.50
C SER A 192 -13.20 0.43 7.70
N ARG A 193 -13.94 0.78 8.76
CA ARG A 193 -15.24 0.18 9.11
C ARG A 193 -16.42 0.77 8.34
N LYS A 194 -16.22 1.89 7.63
CA LYS A 194 -17.29 2.65 6.96
C LYS A 194 -17.13 2.73 5.46
N ILE A 195 -15.88 2.69 4.98
CA ILE A 195 -15.58 2.88 3.57
C ILE A 195 -15.74 1.55 2.83
N PRO A 196 -16.58 1.47 1.78
CA PRO A 196 -16.76 0.27 0.99
C PRO A 196 -15.56 0.01 0.05
N TYR A 197 -15.32 -1.25 -0.29
CA TYR A 197 -14.28 -1.66 -1.24
C TYR A 197 -14.79 -1.59 -2.69
N LEU A 198 -14.46 -0.51 -3.41
CA LEU A 198 -15.04 -0.15 -4.72
C LEU A 198 -14.22 -0.60 -5.93
N SER A 199 -12.89 -0.72 -5.80
CA SER A 199 -12.02 -1.06 -6.94
C SER A 199 -11.04 -2.17 -6.57
N LYS A 200 -11.24 -3.36 -7.13
CA LYS A 200 -10.38 -4.53 -6.95
C LYS A 200 -9.45 -4.66 -8.15
N VAL A 201 -8.16 -4.47 -7.91
CA VAL A 201 -7.10 -4.42 -8.93
C VAL A 201 -6.02 -5.43 -8.57
N ALA A 202 -5.25 -5.90 -9.54
CA ALA A 202 -4.06 -6.74 -9.33
C ALA A 202 -3.22 -6.23 -8.14
N PRO A 203 -2.80 -7.10 -7.21
CA PRO A 203 -2.83 -8.57 -7.28
C PRO A 203 -4.19 -9.22 -6.92
N ASN A 204 -5.17 -8.44 -6.48
CA ASN A 204 -6.45 -8.96 -5.95
C ASN A 204 -7.48 -9.27 -7.03
N HIS A 205 -7.28 -8.77 -8.25
CA HIS A 205 -8.11 -9.06 -9.41
C HIS A 205 -7.23 -9.56 -10.56
N PRO A 206 -7.59 -10.66 -11.23
CA PRO A 206 -6.77 -11.23 -12.30
C PRO A 206 -6.79 -10.42 -13.60
N MET A 207 -7.80 -9.58 -13.80
CA MET A 207 -8.02 -8.87 -15.08
C MET A 207 -7.80 -7.37 -15.03
N PHE A 208 -7.81 -6.75 -13.84
CA PHE A 208 -7.79 -5.29 -13.74
C PHE A 208 -6.43 -4.81 -13.25
N HIS A 209 -5.83 -3.89 -14.01
CA HIS A 209 -4.58 -3.20 -13.70
C HIS A 209 -4.80 -1.69 -13.67
N MET A 210 -3.76 -0.89 -13.45
CA MET A 210 -3.90 0.57 -13.41
C MET A 210 -4.41 1.18 -14.73
N GLU A 211 -4.16 0.52 -15.87
CA GLU A 211 -4.71 0.94 -17.17
C GLU A 211 -6.25 0.89 -17.20
N ASP A 212 -6.84 -0.09 -16.53
CA ASP A 212 -8.30 -0.24 -16.43
C ASP A 212 -8.89 0.74 -15.43
N VAL A 213 -8.21 0.98 -14.30
CA VAL A 213 -8.58 2.04 -13.35
C VAL A 213 -8.62 3.39 -14.06
N HIS A 214 -7.62 3.67 -14.90
CA HIS A 214 -7.61 4.89 -15.70
C HIS A 214 -8.81 4.98 -16.64
N ARG A 215 -9.08 3.90 -17.39
CA ARG A 215 -10.22 3.80 -18.31
C ARG A 215 -11.58 3.98 -17.62
N ALA A 216 -11.69 3.58 -16.36
CA ALA A 216 -12.89 3.74 -15.55
C ALA A 216 -13.05 5.17 -14.96
N GLY A 217 -12.18 6.12 -15.31
CA GLY A 217 -12.21 7.49 -14.80
C GLY A 217 -11.24 7.78 -13.66
N GLY A 218 -10.34 6.84 -13.38
CA GLY A 218 -9.23 7.02 -12.44
C GLY A 218 -9.67 7.34 -11.01
N ILE A 219 -8.83 8.11 -10.32
CA ILE A 219 -9.01 8.38 -8.89
C ILE A 219 -10.20 9.27 -8.61
N MET A 220 -10.47 10.24 -9.50
CA MET A 220 -11.62 11.14 -9.37
C MET A 220 -12.96 10.40 -9.47
N ARG A 221 -13.02 9.29 -10.22
CA ARG A 221 -14.20 8.41 -10.25
C ARG A 221 -14.45 7.75 -8.89
N ILE A 222 -13.41 7.25 -8.22
CA ILE A 222 -13.52 6.60 -6.90
C ILE A 222 -13.93 7.63 -5.84
N LEU A 223 -13.24 8.78 -5.79
CA LEU A 223 -13.59 9.89 -4.91
C LEU A 223 -15.03 10.37 -5.15
N GLY A 224 -15.47 10.41 -6.41
CA GLY A 224 -16.83 10.76 -6.79
C GLY A 224 -17.90 9.81 -6.22
N GLU A 225 -17.63 8.50 -6.11
CA GLU A 225 -18.54 7.56 -5.42
C GLU A 225 -18.54 7.75 -3.91
N LEU A 226 -17.37 8.01 -3.31
CA LEU A 226 -17.29 8.29 -1.88
C LEU A 226 -18.08 9.57 -1.53
N ASP A 227 -18.00 10.61 -2.35
CA ASP A 227 -18.83 11.82 -2.19
C ASP A 227 -20.33 11.51 -2.31
N ARG A 228 -20.73 10.70 -3.29
CA ARG A 228 -22.15 10.26 -3.44
C ARG A 228 -22.67 9.51 -2.21
N ALA A 229 -21.80 8.85 -1.45
CA ALA A 229 -22.14 8.21 -0.19
C ALA A 229 -22.00 9.12 1.06
N GLY A 230 -21.57 10.37 0.91
CA GLY A 230 -21.27 11.26 2.03
C GLY A 230 -20.05 10.82 2.84
N LEU A 231 -19.10 10.15 2.20
CA LEU A 231 -17.88 9.58 2.79
C LEU A 231 -16.61 10.34 2.36
N LEU A 232 -16.75 11.53 1.81
CA LEU A 232 -15.64 12.38 1.34
C LEU A 232 -15.80 13.81 1.86
N HIS A 233 -14.70 14.42 2.29
CA HIS A 233 -14.64 15.85 2.59
C HIS A 233 -14.47 16.64 1.30
N THR A 234 -15.48 17.39 0.92
CA THR A 234 -15.52 18.09 -0.38
C THR A 234 -14.96 19.51 -0.33
N ASP A 235 -14.87 20.12 0.85
CA ASP A 235 -14.43 21.50 1.03
C ASP A 235 -12.89 21.66 1.04
N VAL A 236 -12.13 20.56 1.07
CA VAL A 236 -10.66 20.61 1.08
C VAL A 236 -10.10 21.14 -0.24
N SER A 237 -9.06 21.96 -0.18
CA SER A 237 -8.42 22.51 -1.39
C SER A 237 -7.49 21.49 -2.07
N THR A 238 -7.16 21.73 -3.34
CA THR A 238 -6.11 21.01 -4.05
C THR A 238 -5.16 21.97 -4.76
N VAL A 239 -4.06 21.45 -5.29
CA VAL A 239 -3.11 22.22 -6.11
C VAL A 239 -3.75 22.81 -7.37
N HIS A 240 -4.88 22.28 -7.83
CA HIS A 240 -5.51 22.61 -9.11
C HIS A 240 -6.96 23.10 -9.00
N SER A 241 -7.59 22.99 -7.84
CA SER A 241 -8.98 23.38 -7.59
C SER A 241 -9.11 24.01 -6.21
N LYS A 242 -10.07 24.94 -6.05
CA LYS A 242 -10.32 25.58 -4.76
C LYS A 242 -10.87 24.60 -3.72
N THR A 243 -11.72 23.68 -4.17
CA THR A 243 -12.30 22.62 -3.35
C THR A 243 -12.24 21.27 -4.10
N MET A 244 -12.35 20.17 -3.36
CA MET A 244 -12.51 18.84 -3.93
C MET A 244 -13.86 18.71 -4.66
N ALA A 245 -14.92 19.40 -4.22
CA ALA A 245 -16.16 19.50 -5.00
C ALA A 245 -15.92 20.05 -6.41
N ASP A 246 -15.18 21.16 -6.54
CA ASP A 246 -14.82 21.75 -7.84
C ASP A 246 -13.95 20.79 -8.68
N ALA A 247 -13.07 20.03 -8.02
CA ALA A 247 -12.29 19.00 -8.69
C ALA A 247 -13.19 17.90 -9.28
N LEU A 248 -14.14 17.39 -8.49
CA LEU A 248 -15.07 16.34 -8.91
C LEU A 248 -15.98 16.82 -10.05
N GLU A 249 -16.52 18.03 -9.99
CA GLU A 249 -17.38 18.55 -11.07
C GLU A 249 -16.64 18.60 -12.41
N LYS A 250 -15.34 18.89 -12.38
CA LYS A 250 -14.51 18.93 -13.58
C LYS A 250 -14.06 17.56 -14.07
N TRP A 251 -13.70 16.65 -13.16
CA TRP A 251 -12.93 15.44 -13.48
C TRP A 251 -13.66 14.11 -13.25
N ASP A 252 -14.71 14.06 -12.41
CA ASP A 252 -15.54 12.86 -12.29
C ASP A 252 -16.32 12.67 -13.59
N ILE A 253 -16.01 11.59 -14.32
CA ILE A 253 -16.63 11.27 -15.62
C ILE A 253 -18.14 11.05 -15.54
N LYS A 254 -18.72 10.88 -14.33
CA LYS A 254 -20.18 10.87 -14.12
C LYS A 254 -20.82 12.25 -13.98
N ARG A 255 -20.05 13.29 -13.70
CA ARG A 255 -20.53 14.68 -13.55
C ARG A 255 -20.25 15.49 -14.81
N THR A 256 -19.05 15.33 -15.36
CA THR A 256 -18.60 16.12 -16.51
C THR A 256 -18.99 15.49 -17.84
N THR A 257 -19.41 16.33 -18.77
CA THR A 257 -19.60 15.98 -20.20
C THR A 257 -18.46 16.52 -21.07
N ASN A 258 -17.35 16.93 -20.46
CA ASN A 258 -16.22 17.49 -21.18
C ASN A 258 -15.46 16.40 -21.96
N GLU A 259 -15.57 16.45 -23.29
CA GLU A 259 -14.91 15.52 -24.22
C GLU A 259 -13.39 15.42 -24.04
N ALA A 260 -12.72 16.51 -23.62
CA ALA A 260 -11.28 16.46 -23.38
C ALA A 260 -10.94 15.61 -22.16
N VAL A 261 -11.79 15.63 -21.12
CA VAL A 261 -11.64 14.79 -19.91
C VAL A 261 -11.95 13.33 -20.25
N HIS A 262 -13.02 13.09 -21.00
CA HIS A 262 -13.37 11.73 -21.45
C HIS A 262 -12.29 11.15 -22.37
N LYS A 263 -11.73 11.95 -23.30
CA LYS A 263 -10.59 11.53 -24.12
C LYS A 263 -9.36 11.23 -23.27
N PHE A 264 -9.08 12.03 -22.25
CA PHE A 264 -7.95 11.80 -21.34
C PHE A 264 -8.04 10.43 -20.67
N PHE A 265 -9.19 10.10 -20.06
CA PHE A 265 -9.39 8.80 -19.41
C PHE A 265 -9.48 7.61 -20.39
N ARG A 266 -9.71 7.85 -21.68
CA ARG A 266 -9.60 6.81 -22.72
C ARG A 266 -8.16 6.47 -23.10
N ALA A 267 -7.14 7.10 -22.51
CA ALA A 267 -5.74 6.73 -22.75
C ALA A 267 -5.51 5.23 -22.50
N MET A 268 -5.02 4.51 -23.52
CA MET A 268 -4.88 3.04 -23.49
C MET A 268 -3.40 2.60 -23.56
N PRO A 269 -3.05 1.37 -23.18
CA PRO A 269 -1.71 0.82 -23.40
C PRO A 269 -1.34 0.72 -24.89
N GLY A 270 -0.05 0.89 -25.20
CA GLY A 270 0.48 0.68 -26.54
C GLY A 270 0.45 -0.79 -26.96
N GLY A 271 0.65 -1.71 -26.01
CA GLY A 271 0.70 -3.16 -26.24
C GLY A 271 2.01 -3.62 -26.89
N VAL A 272 3.06 -2.82 -26.81
CA VAL A 272 4.38 -3.09 -27.39
C VAL A 272 5.46 -2.77 -26.35
N PRO A 273 6.47 -3.64 -26.16
CA PRO A 273 7.55 -3.37 -25.23
C PRO A 273 8.27 -2.05 -25.51
N SER A 274 8.47 -1.22 -24.48
CA SER A 274 9.07 0.11 -24.62
C SER A 274 9.69 0.61 -23.32
N GLN A 275 10.95 1.01 -23.36
CA GLN A 275 11.63 1.67 -22.23
C GLN A 275 11.52 3.21 -22.29
N THR A 276 10.81 3.74 -23.29
CA THR A 276 10.71 5.17 -23.54
C THR A 276 9.37 5.71 -23.02
N ALA A 277 9.42 6.67 -22.10
CA ALA A 277 8.21 7.37 -21.65
C ALA A 277 7.57 8.16 -22.81
N PHE A 278 6.25 8.31 -22.79
CA PHE A 278 5.48 9.06 -23.79
C PHE A 278 5.64 8.52 -25.24
N SER A 279 5.98 7.23 -25.39
CA SER A 279 6.28 6.61 -26.67
C SER A 279 5.06 6.33 -27.56
N GLN A 280 3.84 6.44 -27.03
CA GLN A 280 2.63 6.09 -27.78
C GLN A 280 1.45 7.00 -27.43
N GLU A 281 0.46 7.05 -28.33
CA GLU A 281 -0.78 7.82 -28.14
C GLU A 281 -1.96 7.05 -28.75
N ARG A 282 -2.41 6.00 -28.06
CA ARG A 282 -3.58 5.19 -28.43
C ARG A 282 -4.72 5.46 -27.45
N TYR A 283 -5.96 5.30 -27.90
CA TYR A 283 -7.14 5.49 -27.07
C TYR A 283 -8.08 4.30 -27.19
N TRP A 284 -8.71 3.93 -26.08
CA TRP A 284 -9.88 3.07 -26.06
C TRP A 284 -11.02 3.73 -26.83
N ASP A 285 -11.89 2.93 -27.43
CA ASP A 285 -13.10 3.46 -28.08
C ASP A 285 -14.03 4.10 -27.04
N ASP A 286 -14.25 3.39 -25.92
CA ASP A 286 -15.18 3.78 -24.85
C ASP A 286 -14.53 3.69 -23.46
N LEU A 287 -15.03 4.52 -22.53
CA LEU A 287 -14.72 4.44 -21.10
C LEU A 287 -15.37 3.20 -20.47
N ASP A 288 -14.83 2.74 -19.35
CA ASP A 288 -15.51 1.76 -18.50
C ASP A 288 -16.48 2.50 -17.57
N LEU A 289 -17.77 2.37 -17.84
CA LEU A 289 -18.85 2.99 -17.07
C LEU A 289 -19.71 1.95 -16.33
N ASP A 290 -19.31 0.68 -16.31
CA ASP A 290 -20.08 -0.38 -15.66
C ASP A 290 -19.92 -0.29 -14.14
N GLU A 291 -20.98 0.18 -13.47
CA GLU A 291 -21.00 0.44 -12.03
C GLU A 291 -21.11 -0.84 -11.19
N LYS A 292 -21.39 -1.99 -11.82
CA LYS A 292 -21.61 -3.25 -11.13
C LYS A 292 -20.47 -4.24 -11.33
N GLU A 293 -20.01 -4.40 -12.56
CA GLU A 293 -18.98 -5.38 -12.90
C GLU A 293 -17.69 -4.77 -13.45
N GLY A 294 -17.66 -3.45 -13.68
CA GLY A 294 -16.48 -2.72 -14.13
C GLY A 294 -15.38 -2.59 -13.06
N CYS A 295 -14.30 -1.92 -13.45
CA CYS A 295 -13.10 -1.75 -12.62
C CYS A 295 -13.34 -0.87 -11.37
N ILE A 296 -14.26 0.08 -11.46
CA ILE A 296 -14.69 0.93 -10.35
C ILE A 296 -16.21 0.81 -10.20
N ARG A 297 -16.64 0.21 -9.09
CA ARG A 297 -18.06 -0.05 -8.80
C ARG A 297 -18.69 1.07 -8.01
N ASP A 298 -20.01 1.19 -8.10
CA ASP A 298 -20.78 2.01 -7.15
C ASP A 298 -20.82 1.37 -5.76
N VAL A 299 -21.33 2.11 -4.79
CA VAL A 299 -21.38 1.68 -3.38
C VAL A 299 -22.34 0.50 -3.17
N ALA A 300 -23.44 0.43 -3.93
CA ALA A 300 -24.42 -0.66 -3.80
C ALA A 300 -23.85 -2.00 -4.30
N HIS A 301 -22.95 -1.94 -5.27
CA HIS A 301 -22.31 -3.09 -5.92
C HIS A 301 -20.84 -3.27 -5.51
N ALA A 302 -20.39 -2.59 -4.47
CA ALA A 302 -19.04 -2.71 -3.93
C ALA A 302 -18.65 -4.19 -3.72
N TYR A 303 -17.36 -4.51 -3.92
CA TYR A 303 -16.84 -5.86 -3.68
C TYR A 303 -17.04 -6.31 -2.23
N SER A 304 -17.05 -5.35 -1.31
CA SER A 304 -17.38 -5.53 0.09
C SER A 304 -17.88 -4.20 0.65
N GLN A 305 -18.85 -4.26 1.55
CA GLN A 305 -19.28 -3.08 2.33
C GLN A 305 -18.29 -2.77 3.46
N ASP A 306 -17.51 -3.76 3.89
CA ASP A 306 -16.33 -3.54 4.74
C ASP A 306 -15.13 -3.15 3.87
N GLY A 307 -14.24 -2.33 4.40
CA GLY A 307 -13.12 -1.76 3.65
C GLY A 307 -12.12 -2.80 3.13
N GLY A 308 -11.36 -2.44 2.08
CA GLY A 308 -10.31 -3.28 1.49
C GLY A 308 -9.01 -3.36 2.31
N LEU A 309 -8.93 -2.60 3.40
CA LEU A 309 -7.88 -2.57 4.42
C LEU A 309 -8.54 -2.59 5.80
N ALA A 310 -7.89 -3.19 6.80
CA ALA A 310 -8.33 -3.13 8.19
C ALA A 310 -7.16 -3.01 9.16
N VAL A 311 -7.42 -2.39 10.31
CA VAL A 311 -6.51 -2.31 11.45
C VAL A 311 -7.01 -3.24 12.55
N LEU A 312 -6.16 -4.13 13.07
CA LEU A 312 -6.52 -5.05 14.15
C LEU A 312 -5.78 -4.67 15.43
N PHE A 313 -6.42 -4.88 16.57
CA PHE A 313 -5.85 -4.63 17.90
C PHE A 313 -5.98 -5.85 18.82
N GLY A 314 -5.15 -5.91 19.85
CA GLY A 314 -5.25 -6.90 20.92
C GLY A 314 -3.90 -7.14 21.58
N ASN A 315 -3.77 -8.14 22.44
CA ASN A 315 -2.52 -8.36 23.18
C ASN A 315 -1.33 -8.63 22.24
N LEU A 316 -1.54 -9.27 21.08
CA LEU A 316 -0.49 -9.48 20.08
C LEU A 316 0.03 -8.16 19.49
N ALA A 317 -0.85 -7.18 19.29
CA ALA A 317 -0.59 -5.91 18.62
C ALA A 317 -1.28 -4.76 19.36
N ALA A 318 -0.71 -4.37 20.51
CA ALA A 318 -1.31 -3.38 21.40
C ALA A 318 -1.52 -2.00 20.74
N ASN A 319 -0.59 -1.60 19.87
CA ASN A 319 -0.66 -0.34 19.10
C ASN A 319 -1.25 -0.55 17.69
N GLY A 320 -1.70 -1.76 17.39
CA GLY A 320 -2.31 -2.12 16.12
C GLY A 320 -1.39 -2.87 15.16
N CYS A 321 -2.01 -3.52 14.19
CA CYS A 321 -1.41 -4.14 13.02
C CYS A 321 -2.34 -4.00 11.81
N VAL A 322 -1.85 -4.26 10.59
CA VAL A 322 -2.60 -3.98 9.36
C VAL A 322 -2.77 -5.25 8.53
N VAL A 323 -3.97 -5.42 7.96
CA VAL A 323 -4.29 -6.49 7.01
C VAL A 323 -5.00 -5.95 5.78
N LYS A 324 -4.68 -6.50 4.61
CA LYS A 324 -5.36 -6.21 3.35
C LYS A 324 -6.56 -7.14 3.16
N THR A 325 -7.68 -6.80 3.78
CA THR A 325 -8.93 -7.59 3.76
C THR A 325 -9.43 -7.89 2.36
N GLY A 326 -9.24 -6.99 1.38
CA GLY A 326 -9.65 -7.21 -0.02
C GLY A 326 -8.97 -8.40 -0.71
N GLY A 327 -7.84 -8.88 -0.15
CA GLY A 327 -7.12 -10.07 -0.60
C GLY A 327 -7.34 -11.32 0.27
N VAL A 328 -8.16 -11.24 1.32
CA VAL A 328 -8.46 -12.36 2.23
C VAL A 328 -9.72 -13.09 1.78
N ASP A 329 -9.68 -14.42 1.79
CA ASP A 329 -10.86 -15.23 1.49
C ASP A 329 -11.87 -15.19 2.64
N GLU A 330 -13.16 -15.14 2.33
CA GLU A 330 -14.24 -15.03 3.34
C GLU A 330 -14.18 -16.16 4.39
N SER A 331 -13.75 -17.36 3.99
CA SER A 331 -13.66 -18.53 4.87
C SER A 331 -12.62 -18.40 5.99
N ILE A 332 -11.69 -17.45 5.87
CA ILE A 332 -10.58 -17.23 6.83
C ILE A 332 -10.56 -15.81 7.39
N LEU A 333 -11.66 -15.06 7.29
CA LEU A 333 -11.80 -13.77 7.99
C LEU A 333 -11.75 -13.92 9.52
N LYS A 334 -12.10 -15.11 10.02
CA LYS A 334 -11.81 -15.58 11.36
C LYS A 334 -10.91 -16.80 11.27
N PHE A 335 -9.76 -16.74 11.90
CA PHE A 335 -8.77 -17.79 11.83
C PHE A 335 -8.19 -18.05 13.21
N THR A 336 -8.02 -19.33 13.56
CA THR A 336 -7.38 -19.70 14.82
C THR A 336 -6.48 -20.90 14.58
N GLY A 337 -5.21 -20.78 14.97
CA GLY A 337 -4.21 -21.78 14.64
C GLY A 337 -2.98 -21.72 15.53
N PRO A 338 -2.22 -22.83 15.63
CA PRO A 338 -1.00 -22.90 16.41
C PRO A 338 0.13 -22.08 15.75
N ALA A 339 0.97 -21.45 16.56
CA ALA A 339 2.06 -20.61 16.10
C ALA A 339 3.27 -21.44 15.61
N VAL A 340 3.72 -21.16 14.39
CA VAL A 340 5.03 -21.60 13.86
C VAL A 340 5.98 -20.39 13.87
N ILE A 341 6.97 -20.41 14.76
CA ILE A 341 7.86 -19.26 14.97
C ILE A 341 9.00 -19.25 13.96
N CYS A 342 9.23 -18.10 13.34
CA CYS A 342 10.36 -17.80 12.46
C CYS A 342 11.01 -16.48 12.89
N GLU A 343 12.34 -16.44 12.98
CA GLU A 343 13.08 -15.21 13.35
C GLU A 343 13.80 -14.56 12.16
N SER A 344 13.48 -15.03 10.95
CA SER A 344 13.80 -14.36 9.70
C SER A 344 12.85 -14.78 8.58
N GLN A 345 12.80 -13.96 7.52
CA GLN A 345 12.17 -14.34 6.26
C GLN A 345 12.71 -15.68 5.72
N ASP A 346 14.04 -15.87 5.73
CA ASP A 346 14.68 -17.07 5.19
C ASP A 346 14.26 -18.35 5.93
N GLU A 347 14.08 -18.26 7.26
CA GLU A 347 13.57 -19.38 8.05
C GLU A 347 12.11 -19.69 7.69
N ALA A 348 11.27 -18.66 7.50
CA ALA A 348 9.89 -18.86 7.08
C ALA A 348 9.81 -19.53 5.71
N VAL A 349 10.62 -19.08 4.74
CA VAL A 349 10.72 -19.70 3.42
C VAL A 349 11.15 -21.17 3.53
N ALA A 350 12.18 -21.47 4.32
CA ALA A 350 12.66 -22.83 4.50
C ALA A 350 11.60 -23.76 5.11
N LYS A 351 10.85 -23.29 6.12
CA LYS A 351 9.79 -24.07 6.77
C LYS A 351 8.59 -24.30 5.85
N VAL A 352 8.21 -23.31 5.04
CA VAL A 352 7.11 -23.44 4.07
C VAL A 352 7.50 -24.46 2.98
N LEU A 353 8.64 -24.27 2.33
CA LEU A 353 9.08 -25.15 1.24
C LEU A 353 9.49 -26.55 1.73
N GLY A 354 10.02 -26.65 2.95
CA GLY A 354 10.34 -27.91 3.61
C GLY A 354 9.12 -28.68 4.13
N GLY A 355 7.92 -28.09 4.05
CA GLY A 355 6.68 -28.69 4.51
C GLY A 355 6.58 -28.80 6.03
N GLU A 356 7.32 -28.00 6.80
CA GLU A 356 7.13 -27.89 8.25
C GLU A 356 5.84 -27.12 8.58
N VAL A 357 5.46 -26.14 7.75
CA VAL A 357 4.18 -25.43 7.84
C VAL A 357 3.05 -26.31 7.29
N LYS A 358 1.97 -26.44 8.06
CA LYS A 358 0.79 -27.25 7.76
C LYS A 358 -0.46 -26.39 7.69
N GLU A 359 -1.49 -26.91 7.01
CA GLU A 359 -2.82 -26.32 7.03
C GLU A 359 -3.29 -26.10 8.48
N GLY A 360 -3.83 -24.92 8.75
CA GLY A 360 -4.24 -24.46 10.07
C GLY A 360 -3.16 -23.66 10.81
N ASP A 361 -1.90 -23.67 10.38
CA ASP A 361 -0.83 -22.98 11.09
C ASP A 361 -0.89 -21.44 10.96
N VAL A 362 -0.37 -20.76 11.99
CA VAL A 362 -0.10 -19.32 12.00
C VAL A 362 1.42 -19.12 12.02
N VAL A 363 1.99 -18.74 10.88
CA VAL A 363 3.44 -18.51 10.76
C VAL A 363 3.76 -17.10 11.27
N VAL A 364 4.47 -17.02 12.40
CA VAL A 364 4.86 -15.76 13.05
C VAL A 364 6.31 -15.46 12.71
N ILE A 365 6.55 -14.43 11.90
CA ILE A 365 7.86 -13.96 11.47
C ILE A 365 8.22 -12.69 12.27
N ARG A 366 9.13 -12.81 13.23
CA ARG A 366 9.48 -11.72 14.16
C ARG A 366 10.91 -11.21 13.97
N TYR A 367 11.20 -10.05 14.55
CA TYR A 367 12.47 -9.32 14.41
C TYR A 367 12.74 -8.84 12.98
N GLU A 368 11.67 -8.53 12.25
CA GLU A 368 11.72 -7.94 10.91
C GLU A 368 11.14 -6.50 10.90
N GLY A 369 10.84 -5.94 12.07
CA GLY A 369 10.36 -4.55 12.25
C GLY A 369 11.40 -3.44 12.01
N PRO A 370 11.07 -2.17 12.29
CA PRO A 370 11.97 -1.03 12.06
C PRO A 370 13.35 -1.17 12.71
N LYS A 371 13.43 -1.60 13.97
CA LYS A 371 14.67 -1.80 14.73
C LYS A 371 15.20 -3.22 14.58
N GLY A 372 14.32 -4.22 14.63
CA GLY A 372 14.68 -5.64 14.57
C GLY A 372 15.20 -6.03 13.19
N GLY A 373 14.54 -5.54 12.14
CA GLY A 373 14.88 -5.76 10.74
C GLY A 373 16.35 -5.45 10.44
N PRO A 374 16.96 -4.36 10.91
CA PRO A 374 16.38 -3.03 10.87
C PRO A 374 15.99 -2.63 9.44
N GLY A 375 15.07 -1.67 9.32
CA GLY A 375 14.58 -1.16 8.04
C GLY A 375 13.21 -1.72 7.64
N MET A 376 12.59 -2.53 8.50
CA MET A 376 11.24 -3.06 8.31
C MET A 376 11.08 -3.73 6.94
N GLN A 377 11.74 -4.87 6.73
CA GLN A 377 11.84 -5.49 5.40
C GLN A 377 10.44 -5.83 4.84
N GLU A 378 10.30 -5.64 3.52
CA GLU A 378 9.10 -6.03 2.78
C GLU A 378 9.28 -7.47 2.28
N MET A 379 8.51 -8.38 2.87
CA MET A 379 8.61 -9.81 2.59
C MET A 379 7.58 -10.22 1.54
N LEU A 380 8.07 -10.68 0.39
CA LEU A 380 7.24 -11.25 -0.67
C LEU A 380 7.31 -12.78 -0.67
N TYR A 381 8.52 -13.34 -0.53
CA TYR A 381 8.76 -14.79 -0.66
C TYR A 381 7.90 -15.67 0.24
N PRO A 382 7.74 -15.41 1.56
CA PRO A 382 6.91 -16.27 2.40
C PRO A 382 5.48 -16.36 1.89
N THR A 383 4.93 -15.24 1.41
CA THR A 383 3.55 -15.18 0.90
C THR A 383 3.39 -15.88 -0.44
N SER A 384 4.34 -15.66 -1.36
CA SER A 384 4.34 -16.32 -2.68
C SER A 384 4.48 -17.83 -2.52
N TYR A 385 5.40 -18.31 -1.69
CA TYR A 385 5.63 -19.75 -1.53
C TYR A 385 4.52 -20.43 -0.74
N LEU A 386 3.89 -19.75 0.22
CA LEU A 386 2.69 -20.28 0.87
C LEU A 386 1.56 -20.52 -0.16
N LYS A 387 1.41 -19.60 -1.12
CA LYS A 387 0.46 -19.76 -2.25
C LYS A 387 0.88 -20.90 -3.19
N SER A 388 2.14 -20.95 -3.61
CA SER A 388 2.66 -22.00 -4.51
C SER A 388 2.53 -23.41 -3.90
N MET A 389 2.60 -23.53 -2.57
CA MET A 389 2.40 -24.79 -1.85
C MET A 389 0.91 -25.11 -1.56
N GLY A 390 -0.04 -24.31 -2.06
CA GLY A 390 -1.47 -24.52 -1.86
C GLY A 390 -2.00 -24.13 -0.48
N LEU A 391 -1.19 -23.46 0.35
CA LEU A 391 -1.50 -23.12 1.74
C LEU A 391 -2.06 -21.69 1.92
N GLY A 392 -2.17 -20.90 0.84
CA GLY A 392 -2.54 -19.47 0.90
C GLY A 392 -3.93 -19.17 1.48
N LYS A 393 -4.86 -20.13 1.46
CA LYS A 393 -6.20 -20.04 2.10
C LYS A 393 -6.33 -20.88 3.38
N ALA A 394 -5.24 -21.51 3.80
CA ALA A 394 -5.23 -22.52 4.86
C ALA A 394 -4.34 -22.11 6.04
N CYS A 395 -3.46 -21.13 5.87
CA CYS A 395 -2.56 -20.63 6.89
C CYS A 395 -2.63 -19.10 6.99
N ALA A 396 -2.18 -18.57 8.13
CA ALA A 396 -1.98 -17.14 8.33
C ALA A 396 -0.48 -16.80 8.42
N LEU A 397 -0.12 -15.59 8.01
CA LEU A 397 1.21 -15.01 8.18
C LEU A 397 1.10 -13.76 9.06
N ILE A 398 1.93 -13.66 10.09
CA ILE A 398 2.00 -12.51 11.00
C ILE A 398 3.43 -12.02 11.08
N THR A 399 3.65 -10.71 11.04
CA THR A 399 4.98 -10.12 11.24
C THR A 399 4.97 -8.72 11.85
N ASP A 400 6.04 -8.40 12.58
CA ASP A 400 6.38 -7.03 12.96
C ASP A 400 7.05 -6.23 11.82
N GLY A 401 7.42 -6.91 10.72
CA GLY A 401 7.84 -6.31 9.45
C GLY A 401 6.68 -5.95 8.52
N ARG A 402 6.92 -6.03 7.20
CA ARG A 402 5.91 -5.73 6.16
C ARG A 402 5.76 -6.91 5.22
N PHE A 403 4.56 -7.10 4.69
CA PHE A 403 4.33 -7.92 3.51
C PHE A 403 4.24 -7.03 2.28
N SER A 404 4.57 -7.59 1.11
CA SER A 404 4.47 -6.85 -0.15
C SER A 404 3.04 -6.43 -0.44
N GLY A 405 2.85 -5.27 -1.10
CA GLY A 405 1.54 -4.89 -1.64
C GLY A 405 0.96 -5.91 -2.64
N GLY A 406 1.80 -6.84 -3.11
CA GLY A 406 1.47 -7.96 -3.98
C GLY A 406 0.92 -9.20 -3.30
N THR A 407 0.84 -9.19 -1.97
CA THR A 407 0.38 -10.32 -1.19
C THR A 407 -1.15 -10.45 -1.25
N SER A 408 -1.62 -11.70 -1.37
CA SER A 408 -3.01 -12.13 -1.15
C SER A 408 -3.03 -13.23 -0.07
N GLY A 409 -4.19 -13.49 0.52
CA GLY A 409 -4.35 -14.36 1.69
C GLY A 409 -4.27 -13.61 3.02
N LEU A 410 -4.31 -14.36 4.13
CA LEU A 410 -4.32 -13.80 5.48
C LEU A 410 -2.90 -13.44 5.94
N SER A 411 -2.43 -12.27 5.50
CA SER A 411 -1.10 -11.75 5.81
C SER A 411 -1.19 -10.44 6.59
N ILE A 412 -0.71 -10.45 7.82
CA ILE A 412 -0.84 -9.38 8.82
C ILE A 412 0.55 -8.81 9.10
N GLY A 413 0.76 -7.55 8.75
CA GLY A 413 2.03 -6.85 8.97
C GLY A 413 1.92 -5.75 10.04
N HIS A 414 3.03 -5.08 10.29
CA HIS A 414 3.11 -3.90 11.14
C HIS A 414 2.71 -4.15 12.59
N VAL A 415 2.87 -5.39 13.09
CA VAL A 415 2.59 -5.68 14.50
C VAL A 415 3.40 -4.74 15.38
N SER A 416 2.66 -3.92 16.13
CA SER A 416 3.23 -2.85 16.95
C SER A 416 2.78 -3.01 18.41
N PRO A 417 3.70 -2.95 19.39
CA PRO A 417 5.16 -2.79 19.23
C PRO A 417 5.85 -3.99 18.56
N GLU A 418 6.96 -3.74 17.86
CA GLU A 418 7.76 -4.81 17.25
C GLU A 418 8.49 -5.67 18.29
N ALA A 419 8.98 -6.86 17.88
CA ALA A 419 9.68 -7.78 18.77
C ALA A 419 10.93 -7.16 19.41
N ALA A 420 11.72 -6.42 18.63
CA ALA A 420 12.95 -5.76 19.09
C ALA A 420 12.68 -4.56 20.03
N ALA A 421 11.44 -4.09 20.10
CA ALA A 421 11.01 -3.00 20.97
C ALA A 421 10.21 -3.49 22.20
N GLY A 422 10.21 -4.81 22.45
CA GLY A 422 9.53 -5.35 23.63
C GLY A 422 8.07 -5.77 23.41
N GLY A 423 7.61 -5.86 22.15
CA GLY A 423 6.26 -6.28 21.82
C GLY A 423 5.96 -7.75 22.14
N ASP A 424 4.70 -8.05 22.41
CA ASP A 424 4.23 -9.39 22.81
C ASP A 424 4.43 -10.45 21.72
N ILE A 425 4.57 -10.05 20.45
CA ILE A 425 4.98 -10.94 19.35
C ILE A 425 6.32 -11.68 19.64
N ALA A 426 7.22 -11.09 20.42
CA ALA A 426 8.46 -11.74 20.85
C ALA A 426 8.27 -12.82 21.93
N LEU A 427 7.11 -12.84 22.60
CA LEU A 427 6.79 -13.74 23.71
C LEU A 427 5.99 -14.98 23.28
N ILE A 428 5.61 -15.04 22.00
CA ILE A 428 4.94 -16.21 21.42
C ILE A 428 5.93 -17.38 21.36
N GLU A 429 5.49 -18.54 21.82
CA GLU A 429 6.21 -19.80 21.77
C GLU A 429 5.57 -20.75 20.73
N PRO A 430 6.32 -21.73 20.19
CA PRO A 430 5.78 -22.69 19.24
C PRO A 430 4.55 -23.43 19.78
N GLY A 431 3.48 -23.46 18.99
CA GLY A 431 2.22 -24.13 19.36
C GLY A 431 1.23 -23.28 20.15
N ASP A 432 1.59 -22.07 20.59
CA ASP A 432 0.62 -21.13 21.16
C ASP A 432 -0.49 -20.86 20.15
N MET A 433 -1.74 -20.83 20.61
CA MET A 433 -2.87 -20.53 19.73
C MET A 433 -2.96 -19.03 19.47
N ILE A 434 -3.11 -18.64 18.20
CA ILE A 434 -3.34 -17.26 17.79
C ILE A 434 -4.75 -17.13 17.21
N GLU A 435 -5.52 -16.19 17.75
CA GLU A 435 -6.89 -15.89 17.33
C GLU A 435 -6.90 -14.60 16.50
N ILE A 436 -7.41 -14.66 15.27
CA ILE A 436 -7.57 -13.53 14.36
C ILE A 436 -9.06 -13.41 14.03
N ASP A 437 -9.63 -12.23 14.25
CA ASP A 437 -11.02 -11.91 13.91
C ASP A 437 -11.06 -10.54 13.23
N ILE A 438 -10.99 -10.54 11.90
CA ILE A 438 -11.03 -9.33 11.07
C ILE A 438 -12.36 -8.58 11.24
N PRO A 439 -13.54 -9.22 11.21
CA PRO A 439 -14.81 -8.52 11.41
C PRO A 439 -14.88 -7.75 12.74
N ASN A 440 -14.31 -8.30 13.81
CA ASN A 440 -14.27 -7.64 15.12
C ASN A 440 -13.02 -6.78 15.37
N ARG A 441 -12.11 -6.68 14.40
CA ARG A 441 -10.82 -5.96 14.48
C ARG A 441 -9.94 -6.42 15.65
N SER A 442 -9.92 -7.72 15.92
CA SER A 442 -9.15 -8.28 17.04
C SER A 442 -8.08 -9.29 16.62
N ILE A 443 -6.95 -9.27 17.31
CA ILE A 443 -5.87 -10.25 17.17
C ILE A 443 -5.28 -10.59 18.55
N LYS A 444 -5.23 -11.87 18.90
CA LYS A 444 -4.91 -12.31 20.26
C LYS A 444 -3.97 -13.51 20.30
N ILE A 445 -3.02 -13.47 21.23
CA ILE A 445 -2.29 -14.66 21.72
C ILE A 445 -3.20 -15.31 22.77
N ALA A 446 -3.75 -16.49 22.47
CA ALA A 446 -4.66 -17.23 23.35
C ALA A 446 -3.88 -18.00 24.43
N VAL A 447 -3.11 -17.25 25.21
CA VAL A 447 -2.33 -17.69 26.36
C VAL A 447 -2.71 -16.82 27.55
N ASP A 448 -2.78 -17.40 28.74
CA ASP A 448 -3.13 -16.66 29.95
C ASP A 448 -2.15 -15.50 30.23
N ASP A 449 -2.69 -14.36 30.67
CA ASP A 449 -1.90 -13.15 30.95
C ASP A 449 -0.78 -13.40 31.96
N ALA A 450 -1.01 -14.30 32.94
CA ALA A 450 0.00 -14.68 33.92
C ALA A 450 1.20 -15.40 33.29
N VAL A 451 0.96 -16.22 32.25
CA VAL A 451 2.01 -16.91 31.50
C VAL A 451 2.78 -15.91 30.63
N LEU A 452 2.08 -15.03 29.92
CA LEU A 452 2.73 -13.96 29.14
C LEU A 452 3.57 -13.03 30.03
N ALA A 453 3.07 -12.65 31.20
CA ALA A 453 3.82 -11.86 32.18
C ALA A 453 5.09 -12.58 32.67
N ALA A 454 5.00 -13.89 32.95
CA ALA A 454 6.16 -14.69 33.32
C ALA A 454 7.20 -14.78 32.18
N ARG A 455 6.75 -14.97 30.94
CA ARG A 455 7.62 -14.96 29.75
C ARG A 455 8.30 -13.60 29.55
N ARG A 456 7.57 -12.50 29.77
CA ARG A 456 8.12 -11.14 29.74
C ARG A 456 9.23 -10.95 30.77
N GLN A 457 8.98 -11.32 32.03
CA GLN A 457 10.01 -11.26 33.08
C GLN A 457 11.24 -12.10 32.73
N ALA A 458 11.04 -13.31 32.20
CA ALA A 458 12.14 -14.16 31.74
C ALA A 458 12.92 -13.57 30.55
N MET A 459 12.23 -12.86 29.64
CA MET A 459 12.87 -12.14 28.53
C MET A 459 13.70 -10.96 29.03
N GLU A 460 13.15 -10.14 29.90
CA GLU A 460 13.83 -8.98 30.50
C GLU A 460 15.04 -9.39 31.34
N ALA A 461 14.96 -10.53 32.03
CA ALA A 461 16.07 -11.10 32.80
C ALA A 461 17.30 -11.46 31.95
N LYS A 462 17.18 -11.53 30.62
CA LYS A 462 18.33 -11.73 29.70
C LYS A 462 19.20 -10.47 29.54
N GLY A 463 18.78 -9.33 30.07
CA GLY A 463 19.55 -8.09 30.07
C GLY A 463 19.90 -7.64 28.64
N PRO A 464 21.19 -7.42 28.29
CA PRO A 464 21.60 -6.95 26.96
C PRO A 464 21.20 -7.87 25.78
N GLU A 465 20.97 -9.16 26.08
CA GLU A 465 20.55 -10.17 25.10
C GLU A 465 19.02 -10.29 24.98
N ALA A 466 18.24 -9.52 25.76
CA ALA A 466 16.80 -9.47 25.64
C ALA A 466 16.36 -8.89 24.28
N TRP A 467 15.18 -9.31 23.80
CA TRP A 467 14.54 -8.76 22.58
C TRP A 467 15.41 -8.88 21.32
N ARG A 468 16.19 -9.96 21.24
CA ARG A 468 17.01 -10.34 20.08
C ARG A 468 16.62 -11.73 19.60
N PRO A 469 16.85 -12.05 18.31
CA PRO A 469 16.74 -13.42 17.81
C PRO A 469 17.54 -14.40 18.67
N ALA A 470 16.97 -15.58 18.93
CA ALA A 470 17.61 -16.65 19.68
C ALA A 470 18.87 -17.19 19.00
N LYS A 471 18.94 -17.11 17.67
CA LYS A 471 20.11 -17.50 16.87
C LYS A 471 20.73 -16.28 16.17
N PRO A 472 22.07 -16.16 16.11
CA PRO A 472 22.73 -15.11 15.35
C PRO A 472 22.33 -15.17 13.86
N ARG A 473 21.86 -14.04 13.32
CA ARG A 473 21.57 -13.91 11.88
C ARG A 473 22.83 -13.59 11.09
N LYS A 474 23.19 -14.44 10.13
CA LYS A 474 24.38 -14.25 9.27
C LYS A 474 24.11 -13.21 8.18
N ARG A 475 24.21 -11.92 8.53
CA ARG A 475 24.01 -10.81 7.58
C ARG A 475 24.86 -9.59 7.91
N LYS A 476 25.08 -8.75 6.91
CA LYS A 476 25.80 -7.48 7.05
C LYS A 476 24.82 -6.33 7.28
N VAL A 477 24.74 -5.82 8.51
CA VAL A 477 23.98 -4.59 8.81
C VAL A 477 24.88 -3.39 8.56
N SER A 478 24.49 -2.53 7.61
CA SER A 478 25.27 -1.34 7.23
C SER A 478 25.26 -0.27 8.33
N THR A 479 26.21 0.67 8.28
CA THR A 479 26.21 1.84 9.19
C THR A 479 24.90 2.63 9.09
N ALA A 480 24.36 2.81 7.89
CA ALA A 480 23.09 3.51 7.68
C ALA A 480 21.91 2.80 8.36
N LEU A 481 21.84 1.46 8.27
CA LEU A 481 20.78 0.68 8.93
C LEU A 481 20.93 0.68 10.45
N ARG A 482 22.16 0.66 10.98
CA ARG A 482 22.38 0.81 12.43
C ARG A 482 21.94 2.18 12.94
N ALA A 483 22.28 3.25 12.20
CA ALA A 483 21.84 4.60 12.53
C ALA A 483 20.31 4.73 12.45
N TYR A 484 19.68 4.13 11.43
CA TYR A 484 18.23 4.05 11.34
C TYR A 484 17.63 3.33 12.55
N ALA A 485 18.11 2.13 12.89
CA ALA A 485 17.61 1.34 14.01
C ALA A 485 17.64 2.10 15.35
N ALA A 486 18.68 2.90 15.57
CA ALA A 486 18.83 3.69 16.80
C ALA A 486 17.78 4.80 16.93
N MET A 487 17.26 5.32 15.82
CA MET A 487 16.33 6.45 15.77
C MET A 487 14.94 6.07 15.24
N ALA A 488 14.72 4.83 14.79
CA ALA A 488 13.44 4.43 14.23
C ALA A 488 12.35 4.45 15.31
N THR A 489 11.20 5.02 14.98
CA THR A 489 9.98 4.89 15.77
C THR A 489 9.22 3.61 15.38
N SER A 490 8.17 3.29 16.12
CA SER A 490 7.32 2.13 15.84
C SER A 490 6.57 2.29 14.51
N ALA A 491 6.11 1.18 13.93
CA ALA A 491 5.39 1.20 12.65
C ALA A 491 4.05 1.94 12.74
N ASP A 492 3.35 1.85 13.89
CA ASP A 492 2.15 2.64 14.18
C ASP A 492 2.39 4.16 14.24
N GLN A 493 3.67 4.59 14.26
CA GLN A 493 4.10 5.99 14.20
C GLN A 493 4.76 6.34 12.86
N GLY A 494 4.58 5.51 11.83
CA GLY A 494 5.15 5.72 10.50
C GLY A 494 6.62 5.32 10.36
N ALA A 495 7.23 4.73 11.40
CA ALA A 495 8.66 4.38 11.46
C ALA A 495 9.60 5.52 11.05
N VAL A 496 9.19 6.76 11.37
CA VAL A 496 10.00 7.98 11.21
C VAL A 496 11.24 7.94 12.10
N ARG A 497 12.22 8.80 11.80
CA ARG A 497 13.40 8.96 12.64
C ARG A 497 13.13 9.99 13.73
N ASP A 498 13.19 9.55 14.97
CA ASP A 498 13.18 10.40 16.15
C ASP A 498 14.60 10.53 16.69
N VAL A 499 15.17 11.72 16.50
CA VAL A 499 16.53 12.06 16.94
C VAL A 499 16.65 12.14 18.46
N THR A 500 15.54 12.40 19.17
CA THR A 500 15.56 12.53 20.63
C THR A 500 15.92 11.21 21.32
N GLN A 501 15.74 10.07 20.65
CA GLN A 501 16.17 8.75 21.13
C GLN A 501 17.70 8.60 21.26
N VAL A 502 18.47 9.48 20.62
CA VAL A 502 19.95 9.51 20.70
C VAL A 502 20.49 10.85 21.19
N GLU A 503 19.62 11.82 21.48
CA GLU A 503 19.97 13.06 22.16
C GLU A 503 20.00 12.83 23.68
N PHE A 504 20.87 13.57 24.37
CA PHE A 504 21.23 13.35 25.78
C PHE A 504 20.32 14.07 26.76
#